data_AF-A0A7Y0XB41-F1
#
_entry.id   AF-A0A7Y0XB41-F1
#
_cell.length_a   1.000
_cell.length_b   1.000
_cell.length_c   1.000
_cell.angle_alpha   90.00
_cell.angle_beta   90.00
_cell.angle_gamma   90.00
#
_symmetry.space_group_name_H-M   'P 1'
#
loop_
_entity.id
_entity.type
_entity.pdbx_description
1 polymer ?
#
loop_
_entity_poly.entity_id
_entity_poly.type
_entity_poly.pdbx_seq_one_letter_code
_entity_poly.pdbx_strand_id
1 'polypeptide(L)'
;IVSRIATRSISTAVSVMVPNSLGPGELLSHYGTQEQKDYWLPRLADGTDIPCFALTGPDAGSDAGGIPDQGVVCYGTHEGKEVLGVRV
;
A
#
# COMPACT_ATOMS: atom_id res chain seq x y z
N ILE A 1 -0.88 -16.98 -12.99
CA ILE A 1 -0.94 -15.77 -13.85
C ILE A 1 0.41 -15.05 -13.87
N VAL A 2 0.92 -14.59 -12.71
CA VAL A 2 2.21 -13.87 -12.58
C VAL A 2 3.38 -14.59 -13.27
N SER A 3 3.56 -15.90 -13.06
CA SER A 3 4.65 -16.67 -13.68
C SER A 3 4.62 -16.62 -15.22
N ARG A 4 3.43 -16.52 -15.83
CA ARG A 4 3.29 -16.37 -17.29
C ARG A 4 3.74 -14.99 -17.74
N ILE A 5 3.37 -13.94 -17.01
CA ILE A 5 3.79 -12.55 -17.30
C ILE A 5 5.32 -12.44 -17.18
N ALA A 6 5.90 -13.05 -16.15
CA ALA A 6 7.33 -13.02 -15.87
C ALA A 6 8.19 -13.56 -17.01
N THR A 7 7.69 -14.52 -17.82
CA THR A 7 8.44 -15.02 -18.98
C THR A 7 8.54 -14.00 -20.13
N ARG A 8 7.84 -12.86 -20.04
CA ARG A 8 7.88 -11.77 -21.03
C ARG A 8 8.44 -10.49 -20.44
N SER A 9 8.07 -10.16 -19.21
CA SER A 9 8.52 -8.96 -18.50
C SER A 9 8.50 -9.19 -16.99
N ILE A 10 9.68 -9.16 -16.38
CA ILE A 10 9.83 -9.26 -14.92
C ILE A 10 9.26 -8.01 -14.25
N SER A 11 9.54 -6.82 -14.81
CA SER A 11 9.05 -5.55 -14.28
C SER A 11 7.53 -5.54 -14.18
N THR A 12 6.84 -5.96 -15.26
CA THR A 12 5.38 -6.06 -15.27
C THR A 12 4.87 -7.12 -14.30
N ALA A 13 5.58 -8.24 -14.17
CA ALA A 13 5.20 -9.27 -13.20
C ALA A 13 5.26 -8.73 -11.76
N VAL A 14 6.30 -7.95 -11.41
CA VAL A 14 6.43 -7.32 -10.10
C VAL A 14 5.33 -6.27 -9.87
N SER A 15 5.06 -5.42 -10.86
CA SER A 15 3.98 -4.41 -10.77
C SER A 15 2.59 -5.01 -10.57
N VAL A 16 2.32 -6.20 -11.11
CA VAL A 16 1.05 -6.90 -10.91
C VAL A 16 1.03 -7.68 -9.58
N MET A 17 2.15 -8.27 -9.18
CA MET A 17 2.24 -9.11 -7.98
C MET A 17 2.20 -8.29 -6.69
N VAL A 18 3.03 -7.24 -6.57
CA VAL A 18 3.25 -6.51 -5.31
C VAL A 18 1.96 -5.90 -4.75
N PRO A 19 1.13 -5.18 -5.54
CA PRO A 19 -0.14 -4.64 -5.07
C PRO A 19 -1.12 -5.66 -4.48
N ASN A 20 -1.09 -6.89 -4.99
CA ASN A 20 -2.06 -7.94 -4.67
C ASN A 20 -1.63 -8.82 -3.48
N SER A 21 -0.33 -9.05 -3.28
CA SER A 21 0.16 -10.09 -2.35
C SER A 21 1.11 -9.62 -1.25
N LEU A 22 1.61 -8.37 -1.32
CA LEU A 22 2.71 -7.92 -0.46
C LEU A 22 2.44 -6.58 0.24
N GLY A 23 1.22 -6.06 0.17
CA GLY A 23 0.91 -4.91 1.02
C GLY A 23 -0.49 -4.35 0.81
N PRO A 24 -0.72 -3.46 -0.17
CA PRO A 24 -1.78 -2.47 -0.03
C PRO A 24 -3.18 -3.06 -0.18
N GLY A 25 -3.41 -3.90 -1.20
CA GLY A 25 -4.73 -4.52 -1.41
C GLY A 25 -5.10 -5.50 -0.30
N GLU A 26 -4.14 -6.31 0.15
CA GLU A 26 -4.32 -7.29 1.23
C GLU A 26 -4.54 -6.60 2.59
N LEU A 27 -3.67 -5.65 2.97
CA LEU A 27 -3.81 -4.90 4.22
C LEU A 27 -5.11 -4.09 4.25
N LEU A 28 -5.50 -3.46 3.14
CA LEU A 28 -6.76 -2.75 3.04
C LEU A 28 -7.96 -3.70 3.17
N SER A 29 -7.90 -4.89 2.55
CA SER A 29 -8.95 -5.90 2.65
C SER A 29 -9.14 -6.41 4.09
N HIS A 30 -8.04 -6.63 4.82
CA HIS A 30 -8.07 -7.13 6.19
C HIS A 30 -8.38 -6.04 7.23
N TYR A 31 -7.75 -4.88 7.12
CA TYR A 31 -7.71 -3.86 8.18
C TYR A 31 -8.38 -2.53 7.82
N GLY A 32 -8.76 -2.31 6.57
CA GLY A 32 -9.44 -1.09 6.15
C GLY A 32 -10.82 -0.93 6.79
N THR A 33 -11.32 0.30 6.86
CA THR A 33 -12.74 0.55 7.15
C THR A 33 -13.61 0.15 5.97
N GLN A 34 -14.92 0.04 6.16
CA GLN A 34 -15.82 -0.29 5.06
C GLN A 34 -15.76 0.77 3.96
N GLU A 35 -15.72 2.05 4.34
CA GLU A 35 -15.64 3.17 3.41
C GLU A 35 -14.35 3.14 2.59
N GLN A 36 -13.22 2.79 3.23
CA GLN A 36 -11.95 2.63 2.53
C GLN A 36 -11.99 1.45 1.56
N LYS A 37 -12.57 0.32 1.97
CA LYS A 37 -12.69 -0.87 1.11
C LYS A 37 -13.56 -0.59 -0.11
N ASP A 38 -14.73 0.01 0.09
CA ASP A 38 -15.70 0.31 -0.97
C ASP A 38 -15.13 1.28 -2.00
N TYR A 39 -14.32 2.24 -1.57
CA TYR A 39 -13.68 3.19 -2.47
C TYR A 39 -12.47 2.57 -3.18
N TRP A 40 -11.52 2.00 -2.43
CA TRP A 40 -10.21 1.64 -2.98
C TRP A 40 -10.18 0.25 -3.63
N LEU A 41 -10.79 -0.78 -3.04
CA LEU A 41 -10.64 -2.16 -3.56
C LEU A 41 -11.09 -2.31 -5.03
N PRO A 42 -12.23 -1.74 -5.47
CA PRO A 42 -12.62 -1.83 -6.88
C PRO A 42 -11.60 -1.16 -7.82
N ARG A 43 -11.06 0.00 -7.42
CA ARG A 43 -10.09 0.81 -8.19
C ARG A 43 -8.70 0.17 -8.25
N LEU A 44 -8.35 -0.59 -7.20
CA LEU A 44 -7.14 -1.42 -7.20
C LEU A 44 -7.32 -2.67 -8.08
N ALA A 45 -8.52 -3.26 -8.08
CA ALA A 45 -8.81 -4.47 -8.85
C ALA A 45 -8.89 -4.23 -10.36
N ASP A 46 -9.40 -3.07 -10.79
CA ASP A 46 -9.45 -2.68 -12.21
C ASP A 46 -8.18 -1.96 -12.71
N GLY A 47 -7.26 -1.63 -11.81
CA GLY A 47 -5.99 -0.98 -12.11
C GLY A 47 -6.09 0.53 -12.34
N THR A 48 -7.21 1.17 -11.99
CA THR A 48 -7.35 2.63 -11.99
C THR A 48 -6.31 3.28 -11.07
N ASP A 49 -6.08 2.67 -9.90
CA ASP A 49 -5.05 3.09 -8.96
C ASP A 49 -3.99 1.99 -8.79
N ILE A 50 -2.72 2.40 -8.75
CA ILE A 50 -1.57 1.51 -8.54
C ILE A 50 -0.95 1.83 -7.18
N PRO A 51 -1.08 0.94 -6.19
CA PRO A 51 -0.65 1.26 -4.83
C PRO A 51 0.83 0.93 -4.62
N CYS A 52 1.42 1.54 -3.59
CA CYS A 52 2.78 1.26 -3.15
C CYS A 52 2.80 0.83 -1.68
N PHE A 53 3.86 0.12 -1.28
CA PHE A 53 4.10 -0.29 0.10
C PHE A 53 5.46 0.23 0.54
N ALA A 54 5.47 1.15 1.50
CA ALA A 54 6.67 1.81 2.01
C ALA A 54 7.00 1.27 3.39
N LEU A 55 7.93 0.31 3.45
CA LEU A 55 8.42 -0.28 4.70
C LEU A 55 9.93 -0.12 4.86
N THR A 56 10.69 -0.39 3.81
CA THR A 56 12.16 -0.34 3.85
C THR A 56 12.67 1.11 3.79
N GLY A 57 13.57 1.45 4.72
CA GLY A 57 14.27 2.73 4.79
C GLY A 57 15.80 2.57 4.69
N PRO A 58 16.56 3.69 4.70
CA PRO A 58 18.03 3.67 4.59
C PRO A 58 18.72 2.84 5.69
N ASP A 59 18.16 2.86 6.90
CA ASP A 59 18.75 2.22 8.09
C ASP A 59 18.11 0.85 8.42
N ALA A 60 16.99 0.50 7.78
CA ALA A 60 16.22 -0.71 8.08
C ALA A 60 15.64 -1.37 6.81
N GLY A 61 16.22 -2.53 6.45
CA GLY A 61 15.79 -3.36 5.32
C GLY A 61 15.38 -4.77 5.77
N SER A 62 16.37 -5.67 5.90
CA SER A 62 16.11 -7.04 6.40
C SER A 62 15.63 -7.05 7.85
N ASP A 63 16.14 -6.15 8.68
CA ASP A 63 15.61 -5.90 10.02
C ASP A 63 14.47 -4.88 9.95
N ALA A 64 13.31 -5.31 9.48
CA ALA A 64 12.12 -4.45 9.39
C ALA A 64 11.57 -4.02 10.77
N GLY A 65 11.98 -4.70 11.85
CA GLY A 65 11.62 -4.29 13.21
C GLY A 65 12.43 -3.10 13.73
N GLY A 66 13.62 -2.89 13.15
CA GLY A 66 14.55 -1.80 13.49
C GLY A 66 14.24 -0.47 12.81
N ILE A 67 13.03 -0.25 12.28
CA ILE A 67 12.65 0.99 11.60
C ILE A 67 12.73 2.18 12.58
N PRO A 68 13.53 3.22 12.27
CA PRO A 68 13.66 4.38 13.15
C PRO A 68 12.56 5.44 12.92
N ASP A 69 11.81 5.34 11.83
CA ASP A 69 10.76 6.28 11.45
C ASP A 69 9.68 6.40 12.52
N GLN A 70 9.26 7.63 12.81
CA GLN A 70 8.22 7.93 13.79
C GLN A 70 7.08 8.69 13.13
N GLY A 71 5.86 8.44 13.59
CA GLY A 71 4.67 9.17 13.14
C GLY A 71 3.69 9.33 14.28
N VAL A 72 3.09 10.51 14.39
CA VAL A 72 2.05 10.81 15.36
C VAL A 72 0.68 10.64 14.70
N VAL A 73 -0.13 9.73 15.22
CA VAL A 73 -1.53 9.59 14.81
C VAL A 73 -2.30 10.81 15.32
N CYS A 74 -2.83 11.62 14.42
CA CYS A 74 -3.58 12.83 14.75
C CYS A 74 -4.61 13.19 13.69
N TYR A 75 -5.61 13.99 14.07
CA TYR A 75 -6.51 14.62 13.12
C TYR A 75 -5.82 15.80 12.41
N GLY A 76 -6.18 16.00 11.15
CA GLY A 76 -5.73 17.13 10.34
C GLY A 76 -6.72 17.45 9.21
N THR A 77 -6.54 18.59 8.56
CA THR A 77 -7.39 18.98 7.41
C THR A 77 -6.78 18.47 6.11
N HIS A 78 -7.55 17.67 5.36
CA HIS A 78 -7.20 17.19 4.03
C HIS A 78 -8.39 17.43 3.10
N GLU A 79 -8.16 18.11 1.96
CA GLU A 79 -9.21 18.49 1.00
C GLU A 79 -10.44 19.17 1.66
N GLY A 80 -10.19 20.03 2.65
CA GLY A 80 -11.24 20.74 3.39
C GLY A 80 -12.04 19.89 4.38
N LYS A 81 -11.67 18.63 4.59
CA LYS A 81 -12.28 17.72 5.57
C LYS A 81 -11.33 17.43 6.71
N GLU A 82 -11.87 17.29 7.92
CA GLU A 82 -11.10 16.76 9.06
C GLU A 82 -10.99 15.24 8.93
N VAL A 83 -9.75 14.72 8.93
CA VAL A 83 -9.45 13.30 8.75
C VAL A 83 -8.42 12.82 9.75
N LEU A 84 -8.51 11.55 10.14
CA LEU A 84 -7.45 10.88 10.91
C LEU A 84 -6.30 10.51 9.98
N GLY A 85 -5.08 10.88 10.35
CA GLY A 85 -3.88 10.56 9.56
C GLY A 85 -2.64 10.39 10.44
N VAL A 86 -1.48 10.36 9.78
CA VAL A 86 -0.17 10.29 10.43
C VAL A 86 0.61 11.54 10.05
N ARG A 87 1.07 12.28 11.07
CA ARG A 87 2.05 13.36 10.89
C ARG A 87 3.44 12.79 11.18
N VAL A 88 4.26 12.74 10.15
CA VAL A 88 5.71 12.48 10.20
C VAL A 88 6.48 13.74 10.57
#